data_AF-A0A359CYC3-F1
#
_entry.id   AF-A0A359CYC3-F1
#
_cell.length_a   1.000
_cell.length_b   1.000
_cell.length_c   1.000
_cell.angle_alpha   90.00
_cell.angle_beta   90.00
_cell.angle_gamma   90.00
#
_symmetry.space_group_name_H-M   'P 1'
#
loop_
_entity.id
_entity.type
_entity.pdbx_description
1 polymer ?
#
loop_
_entity_poly.entity_id
_entity_poly.type
_entity_poly.pdbx_seq_one_letter_code
_entity_poly.pdbx_strand_id
1 'polypeptide(L)' 'MFKSFAGVFPFISICDYQKWESPIVQRYHVFALPTIYLLNDKREILLRPNSVSQLDLWVDWYLVQGNK' A
#
# COMPACT_ATOMS: atom_id res chain seq x y z
N MET A 1 19.48 -8.17 -6.89
CA MET A 1 19.18 -7.64 -5.53
C MET A 1 17.68 -7.46 -5.31
N PHE A 2 17.00 -6.52 -5.97
CA PHE A 2 15.52 -6.39 -5.83
C PHE A 2 14.75 -7.59 -6.40
N LYS A 3 14.93 -7.92 -7.69
CA LYS A 3 14.20 -9.02 -8.35
C LYS A 3 14.33 -10.36 -7.63
N SER A 4 15.53 -10.67 -7.13
CA SER A 4 15.80 -11.89 -6.36
C SER A 4 15.09 -11.91 -5.00
N PHE A 5 15.00 -10.77 -4.33
CA PHE A 5 14.27 -10.63 -3.06
C PHE A 5 12.75 -10.68 -3.28
N ALA A 6 12.26 -9.94 -4.27
CA ALA A 6 10.84 -9.76 -4.51
C ALA A 6 10.18 -10.92 -5.28
N GLY A 7 10.98 -11.73 -5.99
CA GLY A 7 10.46 -12.79 -6.88
C GLY A 7 9.76 -13.94 -6.17
N VAL A 8 9.87 -14.05 -4.84
CA VAL A 8 9.18 -15.08 -4.03
C VAL A 8 7.81 -14.63 -3.53
N PHE A 9 7.46 -13.35 -3.65
CA PHE A 9 6.20 -12.84 -3.12
C PHE A 9 5.02 -13.18 -4.05
N PRO A 10 3.85 -13.54 -3.50
CA PRO A 10 2.68 -13.90 -4.29
C PRO A 10 1.93 -12.68 -4.85
N PHE A 11 2.51 -11.48 -4.73
CA PHE A 11 1.92 -10.21 -5.15
C PHE A 11 2.90 -9.37 -5.97
N ILE A 12 2.36 -8.46 -6.77
CA ILE A 12 3.15 -7.57 -7.62
C ILE A 12 4.08 -6.72 -6.75
N SER A 13 5.37 -6.82 -7.03
CA SER A 13 6.41 -6.05 -6.37
C SER A 13 7.16 -5.22 -7.42
N ILE A 14 7.19 -3.89 -7.23
CA ILE A 14 7.80 -2.95 -8.18
C ILE A 14 8.83 -2.09 -7.45
N CYS A 15 9.93 -1.76 -8.12
CA CYS A 15 10.92 -0.80 -7.67
C CYS A 15 11.42 -0.02 -8.88
N ASP A 16 11.33 1.32 -8.83
CA ASP A 16 11.79 2.22 -9.89
C ASP A 16 13.25 2.66 -9.73
N TYR A 17 13.92 2.19 -8.67
CA TYR A 17 15.31 2.51 -8.30
C TYR A 17 15.61 4.00 -8.05
N GLN A 18 14.60 4.87 -7.98
CA GLN A 18 14.77 6.31 -7.81
C GLN A 18 14.75 6.78 -6.34
N LYS A 19 14.46 5.88 -5.40
CA LYS A 19 14.41 6.18 -3.95
C LYS A 19 13.47 7.37 -3.68
N TRP A 20 13.88 8.36 -2.89
CA TRP A 20 13.12 9.56 -2.55
C TRP A 20 12.90 10.52 -3.73
N GLU A 21 13.69 10.40 -4.82
CA GLU A 21 13.56 11.24 -6.02
C GLU A 21 12.44 10.77 -6.96
N SER A 22 11.82 9.61 -6.69
CA SER A 22 10.75 9.11 -7.54
C SER A 22 9.56 10.08 -7.57
N PRO A 23 8.99 10.39 -8.75
CA PRO A 23 7.78 11.19 -8.84
C PRO A 23 6.62 10.64 -8.01
N ILE A 24 6.58 9.32 -7.74
CA ILE A 24 5.51 8.71 -6.96
C ILE A 24 5.56 9.11 -5.48
N VAL A 25 6.77 9.31 -4.93
CA VAL A 25 6.99 9.70 -3.53
C VAL A 25 6.34 11.06 -3.27
N GLN A 26 6.59 12.02 -4.18
CA GLN A 26 6.02 13.36 -4.09
C GLN A 26 4.52 13.35 -4.36
N ARG A 27 4.07 12.67 -5.42
CA ARG A 27 2.64 12.61 -5.81
C ARG A 27 1.74 11.99 -4.74
N TYR A 28 2.25 11.00 -4.00
CA TYR A 28 1.51 10.37 -2.91
C TYR A 28 1.86 10.95 -1.53
N HIS A 29 2.73 11.96 -1.45
CA HIS A 29 3.17 12.57 -0.20
C HIS A 29 3.70 11.52 0.82
N VAL A 30 4.66 10.71 0.35
CA VAL A 30 5.38 9.71 1.16
C VAL A 30 6.58 10.35 1.83
N PHE A 31 6.61 10.37 3.16
CA PHE A 31 7.68 10.97 3.96
C PHE A 31 8.30 10.00 4.99
N ALA A 32 7.76 8.80 5.11
CA ALA A 32 8.23 7.77 6.02
C ALA A 32 7.99 6.37 5.46
N LEU A 33 8.70 5.38 5.99
CA LEU A 33 8.52 3.97 5.64
C LEU A 33 8.18 3.15 6.90
N PRO A 34 7.30 2.13 6.80
CA PRO A 34 6.41 1.87 5.66
C PRO A 34 5.29 2.92 5.57
N THR A 35 4.83 3.25 4.36
CA THR A 35 3.58 4.00 4.13
C THR A 35 2.62 3.09 3.35
N ILE A 36 1.40 2.93 3.86
CA ILE A 36 0.38 2.04 3.28
C ILE A 36 -0.81 2.90 2.83
N TYR A 37 -1.38 2.58 1.67
CA TYR A 37 -2.61 3.20 1.16
C TYR A 37 -3.58 2.09 0.77
N LEU A 38 -4.84 2.22 1.20
CA LEU A 38 -5.93 1.42 0.67
C LEU A 38 -6.71 2.25 -0.34
N LEU A 39 -6.89 1.72 -1.55
CA LEU A 39 -7.60 2.37 -2.63
C LEU A 39 -8.90 1.62 -2.96
N ASN A 40 -9.92 2.33 -3.42
CA ASN A 40 -11.10 1.70 -4.03
C ASN A 40 -10.88 1.40 -5.53
N ASP A 41 -11.91 0.84 -6.18
CA ASP A 41 -11.96 0.53 -7.61
C ASP A 41 -11.77 1.76 -8.52
N LYS A 42 -12.13 2.95 -8.04
CA LYS A 42 -11.89 4.25 -8.72
C LYS A 42 -10.50 4.82 -8.48
N ARG A 43 -9.65 4.15 -7.70
CA ARG A 43 -8.31 4.57 -7.25
C ARG A 43 -8.32 5.79 -6.31
N GLU A 44 -9.43 5.99 -5.61
CA GLU A 44 -9.53 6.98 -4.54
C GLU A 44 -8.95 6.38 -3.26
N ILE A 45 -8.25 7.20 -2.47
CA ILE A 45 -7.68 6.77 -1.18
C ILE A 45 -8.82 6.64 -0.17
N LEU A 46 -9.07 5.42 0.28
CA LEU A 46 -10.00 5.14 1.38
C LEU A 46 -9.33 5.37 2.73
N LEU A 47 -8.12 4.83 2.91
CA LEU A 47 -7.39 4.83 4.18
C LEU A 47 -5.88 4.95 4.01
N ARG A 48 -5.24 5.48 5.06
CA ARG A 48 -3.79 5.49 5.27
C ARG A 48 -3.47 4.81 6.61
N PRO A 49 -3.46 3.47 6.67
CA PRO A 49 -3.23 2.76 7.91
C PRO A 49 -1.75 2.85 8.35
N ASN A 50 -1.53 2.86 9.66
CA ASN A 50 -0.20 2.89 10.26
C ASN A 50 0.39 1.48 10.44
N SER A 51 -0.42 0.43 10.26
CA SER A 51 0.00 -0.97 10.39
C SER A 51 -0.84 -1.89 9.51
N VAL A 52 -0.32 -3.09 9.24
CA VAL A 52 -1.07 -4.13 8.52
C VAL A 52 -2.29 -4.57 9.31
N SER A 53 -2.18 -4.72 10.64
CA SER A 53 -3.32 -5.10 11.48
C SER A 53 -4.47 -4.08 11.44
N GLN A 54 -4.16 -2.79 11.30
CA GLN A 54 -5.20 -1.77 11.12
C GLN A 54 -5.92 -1.93 9.78
N LEU A 55 -5.21 -2.33 8.73
CA LEU A 55 -5.80 -2.65 7.44
C LEU A 55 -6.70 -3.88 7.55
N ASP A 56 -6.22 -4.96 8.17
CA ASP A 56 -6.97 -6.21 8.35
C ASP A 56 -8.31 -5.98 9.06
N LEU A 57 -8.28 -5.22 10.17
CA LEU A 57 -9.50 -4.86 10.92
C LEU A 57 -10.51 -4.08 10.07
N TRP A 58 -10.04 -3.19 9.19
CA TRP A 58 -10.94 -2.44 8.33
C TRP A 58 -11.56 -3.33 7.24
N VAL A 59 -10.75 -4.21 6.64
CA VAL A 59 -11.21 -5.17 5.63
C VAL A 59 -12.28 -6.09 6.21
N ASP A 60 -12.04 -6.63 7.42
CA ASP A 60 -13.02 -7.48 8.11
C ASP A 60 -14.32 -6.72 8.41
N TRP A 61 -14.21 -5.50 8.93
CA TRP A 61 -15.38 -4.69 9.26
C TRP A 61 -16.21 -4.30 8.01
N TYR A 62 -15.55 -3.92 6.91
CA TYR A 62 -16.23 -3.43 5.71
C TYR A 62 -16.74 -4.57 4.81
N LEU A 63 -15.89 -5.56 4.52
CA LEU A 63 -16.20 -6.62 3.56
C LEU A 63 -16.83 -7.86 4.19
N VAL A 64 -16.36 -8.28 5.36
CA VAL A 64 -16.83 -9.53 5.98
C VAL A 64 -18.11 -9.30 6.77
N GLN A 65 -18.17 -8.22 7.55
CA GLN A 65 -19.37 -7.88 8.33
C GLN A 65 -20.42 -7.12 7.53
N GLY A 66 -20.07 -6.62 6.33
CA GLY A 66 -21.00 -5.93 5.43
C GLY A 66 -21.48 -4.58 5.94
N ASN A 67 -20.73 -3.95 6.86
CA ASN A 67 -21.05 -2.62 7.35
C ASN A 67 -20.76 -1.60 6.24
N LYS A 68 -21.80 -0.89 5.77
CA LYS A 68 -21.73 0.14 4.73
C LYS A 68 -21.89 1.54 5.30
#